data_AF-A0A969GRI4-F1
#
_entry.id   AF-A0A969GRI4-F1
#
_cell.length_a   1.000
_cell.length_b   1.000
_cell.length_c   1.000
_cell.angle_alpha   90.00
_cell.angle_beta   90.00
_cell.angle_gamma   90.00
#
_symmetry.space_group_name_H-M   'P 1'
#
loop_
_entity.id
_entity.type
_entity.pdbx_description
1 polymer ?
#
loop_
_entity_poly.entity_id
_entity_poly.type
_entity_poly.pdbx_seq_one_letter_code
_entity_poly.pdbx_strand_id
1 'polypeptide(L)'
;MAHDRNIEIHAWVWTFAAGNTRHNAILNQPATYPGPLIAAHPDWANYDNQGRMIPQGQTKPFLDPANPAVRRYLLSLFEEIVTRYDVDGLQLDYIRYPFQDVEAGRTYGYGSAARAQFSQRTGVDPLTLSPSDRQRWEQWTAFRTEQIDSFVAETAALLDQVNPDLLLSTAVFPMPTHQRRQEIQQAWETWAQRGDVDLIVLMSYAMDTNQFQRMTSPWLSNINVGSALILPSIRLLELSEYAAIDQLQASRDLSSGGYALFAAADLRSPFEGMLQRTQGTRSPRQTNNQPIPYRQPFEAAADRFIALEREWSFLLTTEQLEIPTNLLREWSDQSETVREALEALADRPTSQRLAHANQVLTQFRQRFGRWTAPYASENEYRVQTWSNRLTTLDQLLTYGEQQVLRQGNERVIRPPGSRQQN
;
A
#
# COMPACT_ATOMS: atom_id res chain seq x y z
N MET A 1 21.47 7.64 10.99
CA MET A 1 21.60 6.15 11.05
C MET A 1 20.92 5.44 9.89
N ALA A 2 19.62 5.66 9.61
CA ALA A 2 18.94 5.01 8.48
C ALA A 2 19.34 5.64 7.14
N HIS A 3 19.34 6.97 7.05
CA HIS A 3 19.76 7.69 5.84
C HIS A 3 21.23 7.43 5.46
N ASP A 4 22.11 7.25 6.44
CA ASP A 4 23.52 6.82 6.20
C ASP A 4 23.62 5.44 5.50
N ARG A 5 22.53 4.68 5.49
CA ARG A 5 22.39 3.37 4.84
C ARG A 5 21.48 3.41 3.61
N ASN A 6 21.10 4.60 3.14
CA ASN A 6 20.13 4.82 2.06
C ASN A 6 18.77 4.16 2.34
N ILE A 7 18.30 4.24 3.58
CA ILE A 7 16.98 3.74 4.00
C ILE A 7 16.10 4.93 4.34
N GLU A 8 14.93 5.02 3.69
CA GLU A 8 13.87 5.97 4.04
C GLU A 8 13.16 5.53 5.33
N ILE A 9 12.79 6.49 6.18
CA ILE A 9 12.07 6.25 7.42
C ILE A 9 10.64 6.77 7.27
N HIS A 10 9.67 5.85 7.33
CA HIS A 10 8.26 6.22 7.47
C HIS A 10 7.83 6.00 8.91
N ALA A 11 7.34 7.04 9.60
CA ALA A 11 6.93 6.89 10.99
C ALA A 11 5.61 6.11 11.07
N TRP A 12 5.66 4.94 11.71
CA TRP A 12 4.49 4.09 11.94
C TRP A 12 3.69 4.58 13.14
N VAL A 13 2.43 4.94 12.91
CA VAL A 13 1.55 5.53 13.92
C VAL A 13 0.23 4.76 14.03
N TRP A 14 -0.25 4.59 15.27
CA TRP A 14 -1.63 4.17 15.50
C TRP A 14 -2.55 5.37 15.34
N THR A 15 -3.56 5.23 14.50
CA THR A 15 -4.49 6.32 14.19
C THR A 15 -5.67 6.33 15.16
N PHE A 16 -6.60 5.38 15.04
CA PHE A 16 -7.81 5.39 15.88
C PHE A 16 -7.79 4.36 17.01
N ALA A 17 -6.86 3.41 17.04
CA ALA A 17 -6.67 2.57 18.24
C ALA A 17 -5.89 3.34 19.31
N ALA A 18 -6.38 3.39 20.56
CA ALA A 18 -5.83 4.29 21.59
C ALA A 18 -5.42 3.62 22.91
N GLY A 19 -5.40 2.29 22.96
CA GLY A 19 -4.98 1.55 24.14
C GLY A 19 -4.73 0.07 23.82
N ASN A 20 -4.14 -0.66 24.76
CA ASN A 20 -3.88 -2.08 24.58
C ASN A 20 -3.78 -2.78 25.94
N THR A 21 -4.52 -3.87 26.15
CA THR A 21 -4.45 -4.66 27.39
C THR A 21 -3.03 -5.14 27.72
N ARG A 22 -2.20 -5.45 26.72
CA ARG A 22 -0.78 -5.78 26.95
C ARG A 22 0.02 -4.60 27.52
N HIS A 23 -0.27 -3.38 27.06
CA HIS A 23 0.35 -2.17 27.58
C HIS A 23 -0.13 -1.87 28.99
N ASN A 24 -1.42 -2.12 29.28
CA ASN A 24 -1.95 -1.99 30.63
C ASN A 24 -1.22 -2.90 31.62
N ALA A 25 -0.94 -4.15 31.25
CA ALA A 25 -0.15 -5.05 32.10
C ALA A 25 1.26 -4.50 32.41
N ILE A 26 1.94 -3.91 31.42
CA ILE A 26 3.26 -3.28 31.60
C ILE A 26 3.20 -2.08 32.55
N LEU A 27 2.11 -1.30 32.48
CA LEU A 27 1.89 -0.12 33.31
C LEU A 27 1.18 -0.42 34.64
N ASN A 28 0.97 -1.70 35.00
CA ASN A 28 0.19 -2.13 36.17
C ASN A 28 -1.22 -1.51 36.23
N GLN A 29 -1.87 -1.39 35.08
CA GLN A 29 -3.25 -0.92 34.94
C GLN A 29 -4.23 -2.09 34.76
N PRO A 30 -5.51 -1.95 35.18
CA PRO A 30 -6.53 -2.95 34.91
C PRO A 30 -6.71 -3.24 33.40
N ALA A 31 -7.13 -4.45 33.04
CA ALA A 31 -7.43 -4.80 31.65
C ALA A 31 -8.53 -3.92 31.03
N THR A 32 -9.42 -3.35 31.86
CA THR A 32 -10.49 -2.43 31.46
C THR A 32 -10.03 -0.97 31.31
N TYR A 33 -8.79 -0.64 31.68
CA TYR A 33 -8.27 0.71 31.54
C TYR A 33 -8.21 1.10 30.05
N PRO A 34 -8.86 2.20 29.63
CA PRO A 34 -9.01 2.52 28.21
C PRO A 34 -7.78 3.21 27.61
N GLY A 35 -6.69 3.34 28.37
CA GLY A 35 -5.53 4.13 27.99
C GLY A 35 -5.65 5.59 28.45
N PRO A 36 -4.51 6.31 28.51
CA PRO A 36 -4.45 7.65 29.08
C PRO A 36 -5.29 8.67 28.30
N LEU A 37 -5.37 8.54 26.98
CA LEU A 37 -6.10 9.49 26.14
C LEU A 37 -7.60 9.49 26.45
N ILE A 38 -8.20 8.30 26.44
CA ILE A 38 -9.64 8.14 26.67
C ILE A 38 -9.99 8.31 28.15
N ALA A 39 -9.08 7.97 29.07
CA ALA A 39 -9.29 8.26 30.49
C ALA A 39 -9.36 9.77 30.77
N ALA A 40 -8.54 10.57 30.08
CA ALA A 40 -8.55 12.03 30.18
C ALA A 40 -9.70 12.69 29.40
N HIS A 41 -10.10 12.10 28.27
CA HIS A 41 -11.16 12.60 27.39
C HIS A 41 -12.18 11.48 27.06
N PRO A 42 -13.10 11.14 27.99
CA PRO A 42 -14.03 10.03 27.77
C PRO A 42 -14.96 10.23 26.55
N ASP A 43 -15.26 11.48 26.20
CA ASP A 43 -16.06 11.85 25.02
C ASP A 43 -15.35 11.59 23.68
N TRP A 44 -14.05 11.29 23.70
CA TRP A 44 -13.28 10.91 22.51
C TRP A 44 -13.41 9.43 22.16
N ALA A 45 -13.97 8.63 23.06
CA ALA A 45 -14.07 7.20 22.86
C ALA A 45 -15.14 6.84 21.82
N ASN A 46 -14.82 5.80 21.06
CA ASN A 46 -15.78 5.09 20.24
C ASN A 46 -16.51 4.04 21.09
N TYR A 47 -17.81 3.90 20.85
CA TYR A 47 -18.67 2.96 21.56
C TYR A 47 -19.45 2.10 20.59
N ASP A 48 -19.88 0.94 21.07
CA ASP A 48 -20.97 0.20 20.44
C ASP A 48 -22.35 0.73 20.83
N ASN A 49 -23.39 0.15 20.22
CA ASN A 49 -24.79 0.48 20.49
C ASN A 49 -25.26 0.13 21.91
N GLN A 50 -24.42 -0.49 22.73
CA GLN A 50 -24.68 -0.85 24.13
C GLN A 50 -23.80 -0.03 25.10
N GLY A 51 -23.01 0.91 24.58
CA GLY A 51 -22.13 1.77 25.40
C GLY A 51 -20.83 1.10 25.84
N ARG A 52 -20.43 -0.02 25.24
CA ARG A 52 -19.12 -0.66 25.52
C ARG A 52 -18.04 -0.02 24.66
N MET A 53 -16.89 0.22 25.28
CA MET A 53 -15.75 0.91 24.65
C MET A 53 -14.71 -0.05 24.05
N ILE A 54 -14.49 -1.20 24.70
CA ILE A 54 -13.58 -2.24 24.22
C ILE A 54 -14.44 -3.30 23.50
N PRO A 55 -14.23 -3.52 22.19
CA PRO A 55 -14.95 -4.54 21.45
C PRO A 55 -14.75 -5.93 22.06
N GLN A 56 -15.85 -6.67 22.20
CA GLN A 56 -15.80 -8.04 22.68
C GLN A 56 -14.90 -8.90 21.79
N GLY A 57 -13.95 -9.61 22.41
CA GLY A 57 -12.95 -10.42 21.70
C GLY A 57 -11.77 -9.61 21.14
N GLN A 58 -11.73 -8.29 21.36
CA GLN A 58 -10.60 -7.43 21.01
C GLN A 58 -9.92 -6.89 22.28
N THR A 59 -8.76 -6.27 22.10
CA THR A 59 -7.84 -5.89 23.21
C THR A 59 -7.62 -4.40 23.33
N LYS A 60 -8.35 -3.59 22.55
CA LYS A 60 -8.06 -2.17 22.35
C LYS A 60 -9.36 -1.37 22.25
N PRO A 61 -9.48 -0.24 22.97
CA PRO A 61 -10.48 0.76 22.66
C PRO A 61 -10.06 1.56 21.43
N PHE A 62 -11.04 2.25 20.84
CA PHE A 62 -10.85 3.11 19.67
C PHE A 62 -11.33 4.52 19.98
N LEU A 63 -10.70 5.52 19.37
CA LEU A 63 -11.18 6.90 19.33
C LEU A 63 -12.30 7.01 18.29
N ASP A 64 -13.24 7.93 18.49
CA ASP A 64 -14.30 8.23 17.54
C ASP A 64 -13.75 9.05 16.35
N PRO A 65 -13.69 8.47 15.12
CA PRO A 65 -13.18 9.19 13.94
C PRO A 65 -13.98 10.43 13.56
N ALA A 66 -15.23 10.53 14.00
CA ALA A 66 -16.07 11.70 13.78
C ALA A 66 -15.77 12.85 14.76
N ASN A 67 -15.05 12.60 15.85
CA ASN A 67 -14.82 13.62 16.88
C ASN A 67 -13.77 14.65 16.40
N PRO A 68 -14.13 15.94 16.23
CA PRO A 68 -13.20 16.94 15.72
C PRO A 68 -11.99 17.19 16.63
N ALA A 69 -12.13 17.00 17.95
CA ALA A 69 -11.02 17.15 18.89
C ALA A 69 -10.01 16.00 18.75
N VAL A 70 -10.49 14.77 18.55
CA VAL A 70 -9.65 13.61 18.22
C VAL A 70 -8.86 13.86 16.94
N ARG A 71 -9.55 14.27 15.87
CA ARG A 71 -8.91 14.54 14.56
C ARG A 71 -7.83 15.59 14.69
N ARG A 72 -8.12 16.71 15.35
CA ARG A 72 -7.17 17.80 15.56
C ARG A 72 -5.95 17.36 16.38
N TYR A 73 -6.18 16.56 17.42
CA TYR A 73 -5.10 15.99 18.23
C TYR A 73 -4.18 15.07 17.39
N LEU A 74 -4.76 14.14 16.64
CA LEU A 74 -3.98 13.22 15.79
C LEU A 74 -3.21 13.97 14.70
N LEU A 75 -3.85 14.92 14.01
CA LEU A 75 -3.19 15.74 12.99
C LEU A 75 -2.04 16.57 13.59
N SER A 76 -2.21 17.16 14.78
CA SER A 76 -1.12 17.88 15.46
C SER A 76 0.05 16.97 15.84
N LEU A 77 -0.23 15.72 16.24
CA LEU A 77 0.81 14.74 16.55
C LEU A 77 1.56 14.33 15.27
N PHE A 78 0.83 14.13 14.18
CA PHE A 78 1.42 13.78 12.89
C PHE A 78 2.28 14.93 12.34
N GLU A 79 1.79 16.17 12.41
CA GLU A 79 2.56 17.38 12.09
C GLU A 79 3.84 17.47 12.93
N GLU A 80 3.74 17.26 14.26
CA GLU A 80 4.89 17.25 15.15
C GLU A 80 5.93 16.22 14.70
N ILE A 81 5.50 15.00 14.37
CA ILE A 81 6.40 13.93 13.92
C ILE A 81 7.16 14.36 12.66
N VAL A 82 6.44 14.84 11.63
CA VAL A 82 7.07 15.13 10.33
C VAL A 82 7.84 16.45 10.30
N THR A 83 7.61 17.36 11.24
CA THR A 83 8.32 18.64 11.35
C THR A 83 9.52 18.58 12.30
N ARG A 84 9.50 17.69 13.30
CA ARG A 84 10.56 17.61 14.33
C ARG A 84 11.52 16.45 14.17
N TYR A 85 11.17 15.45 13.36
CA TYR A 85 12.01 14.28 13.11
C TYR A 85 12.31 14.18 11.62
N ASP A 86 13.54 13.75 11.30
CA ASP A 86 13.98 13.55 9.93
C ASP A 86 13.39 12.24 9.38
N VAL A 87 12.12 12.31 8.99
CA VAL A 87 11.36 11.23 8.37
C VAL A 87 11.06 11.56 6.90
N ASP A 88 10.74 10.51 6.13
CA ASP A 88 10.45 10.57 4.70
C ASP A 88 8.96 10.34 4.41
N GLY A 89 8.19 9.97 5.44
CA GLY A 89 6.75 9.79 5.34
C GLY A 89 6.08 9.32 6.64
N LEU A 90 4.77 9.11 6.56
CA LEU A 90 3.95 8.50 7.60
C LEU A 90 3.37 7.17 7.13
N GLN A 91 3.31 6.19 8.03
CA GLN A 91 2.62 4.92 7.85
C GLN A 91 1.45 4.84 8.84
N LEU A 92 0.22 5.02 8.34
CA LEU A 92 -0.99 4.93 9.15
C LEU A 92 -1.37 3.47 9.39
N ASP A 93 -1.50 3.10 10.65
CA ASP A 93 -2.12 1.85 11.08
C ASP A 93 -3.35 2.13 11.94
N TYR A 94 -4.22 1.14 12.04
CA TYR A 94 -5.54 1.28 12.66
C TYR A 94 -6.35 2.47 12.10
N ILE A 95 -6.16 2.79 10.82
CA ILE A 95 -6.97 3.75 10.06
C ILE A 95 -8.30 3.10 9.62
N ARG A 96 -9.12 2.80 10.63
CA ARG A 96 -10.37 2.04 10.51
C ARG A 96 -11.16 2.04 11.83
N TYR A 97 -12.40 1.58 11.76
CA TYR A 97 -13.17 1.18 12.93
C TYR A 97 -12.70 -0.20 13.45
N PRO A 98 -13.03 -0.57 14.71
CA PRO A 98 -12.80 -1.93 15.20
C PRO A 98 -13.55 -2.95 14.35
N PHE A 99 -13.11 -4.21 14.39
CA PHE A 99 -13.85 -5.30 13.74
C PHE A 99 -15.26 -5.41 14.30
N GLN A 100 -16.23 -5.51 13.40
CA GLN A 100 -17.64 -5.60 13.72
C GLN A 100 -18.22 -6.89 13.18
N ASP A 101 -19.28 -7.32 13.84
CA ASP A 101 -20.10 -8.46 13.44
C ASP A 101 -21.55 -8.06 13.70
N VAL A 102 -22.22 -7.68 12.61
CA VAL A 102 -23.59 -7.19 12.63
C VAL A 102 -24.55 -8.28 13.09
N GLU A 103 -24.31 -9.54 12.72
CA GLU A 103 -25.16 -10.69 13.08
C GLU A 103 -25.09 -10.98 14.58
N ALA A 104 -23.90 -10.83 15.17
CA ALA A 104 -23.70 -10.93 16.62
C ALA A 104 -24.05 -9.64 17.38
N GLY A 105 -24.60 -8.61 16.72
CA GLY A 105 -24.93 -7.32 17.35
C GLY A 105 -23.71 -6.51 17.82
N ARG A 106 -22.52 -6.83 17.32
CA ARG A 106 -21.25 -6.15 17.66
C ARG A 106 -20.98 -5.05 16.62
N THR A 107 -21.59 -3.88 16.81
CA THR A 107 -21.48 -2.74 15.88
C THR A 107 -20.94 -1.52 16.62
N TYR A 108 -20.04 -0.75 16.00
CA TYR A 108 -19.32 0.38 16.62
C TYR A 108 -19.56 1.69 15.88
N GLY A 109 -19.11 2.81 16.44
CA GLY A 109 -19.28 4.14 15.86
C GLY A 109 -20.35 4.99 16.52
N TYR A 110 -20.84 4.57 17.69
CA TYR A 110 -21.87 5.29 18.45
C TYR A 110 -21.27 6.30 19.44
N GLY A 111 -20.07 6.81 19.15
CA GLY A 111 -19.49 7.95 19.86
C GLY A 111 -20.41 9.18 19.80
N SER A 112 -20.30 10.05 20.81
CA SER A 112 -21.20 11.21 20.93
C SER A 112 -21.14 12.14 19.72
N ALA A 113 -19.95 12.36 19.16
CA ALA A 113 -19.74 13.18 17.97
C ALA A 113 -20.35 12.52 16.73
N ALA A 114 -20.07 11.24 16.49
CA ALA A 114 -20.63 10.50 15.36
C ALA A 114 -22.17 10.48 15.38
N ARG A 115 -22.77 10.22 16.55
CA ARG A 115 -24.23 10.22 16.72
C ARG A 115 -24.83 11.60 16.42
N ALA A 116 -24.24 12.66 16.97
CA ALA A 116 -24.72 14.02 16.77
C ALA A 116 -24.64 14.43 15.29
N GLN A 117 -23.51 14.19 14.63
CA GLN A 117 -23.32 14.54 13.22
C GLN A 117 -24.24 13.74 12.30
N PHE A 118 -24.40 12.43 12.53
CA PHE A 118 -25.32 11.64 11.73
C PHE A 118 -26.78 12.06 11.92
N SER A 119 -27.18 12.34 13.17
CA SER A 119 -28.51 12.83 13.49
C SER A 119 -28.79 14.20 12.84
N GLN A 120 -27.79 15.08 12.82
CA GLN A 120 -27.90 16.39 12.15
C GLN A 120 -28.04 16.24 10.63
N ARG A 121 -27.31 15.30 10.01
CA ARG A 121 -27.35 15.07 8.55
C ARG A 121 -28.62 14.37 8.07
N THR A 122 -29.18 13.49 8.89
CA THR A 122 -30.24 12.55 8.45
C THR A 122 -31.58 12.71 9.18
N GLY A 123 -31.60 13.41 10.31
CA GLY A 123 -32.74 13.50 11.22
C GLY A 123 -32.99 12.25 12.07
N VAL A 124 -32.07 11.28 12.08
CA VAL A 124 -32.23 9.98 12.77
C VAL A 124 -31.05 9.71 13.71
N ASP A 125 -31.34 9.33 14.96
CA ASP A 125 -30.32 8.81 15.87
C ASP A 125 -29.89 7.42 15.42
N PRO A 126 -28.59 7.16 15.14
CA PRO A 126 -28.16 5.87 14.64
C PRO A 126 -28.43 4.71 15.61
N LEU A 127 -28.65 4.96 16.92
CA LEU A 127 -29.06 3.92 17.86
C LEU A 127 -30.45 3.32 17.57
N THR A 128 -31.29 4.05 16.82
CA THR A 128 -32.62 3.58 16.41
C THR A 128 -32.58 2.74 15.14
N LEU A 129 -31.43 2.68 14.46
CA LEU A 129 -31.28 1.93 13.22
C LEU A 129 -31.19 0.43 13.49
N SER A 130 -31.83 -0.33 12.61
CA SER A 130 -31.71 -1.78 12.56
C SER A 130 -30.94 -2.18 11.30
N PRO A 131 -30.00 -3.14 11.38
CA PRO A 131 -29.37 -3.73 10.20
C PRO A 131 -30.35 -4.35 9.19
N SER A 132 -31.58 -4.67 9.61
CA SER A 132 -32.64 -5.13 8.70
C SER A 132 -33.17 -4.03 7.78
N ASP A 133 -33.09 -2.76 8.18
CA ASP A 133 -33.33 -1.61 7.30
C ASP A 133 -32.06 -1.33 6.49
N ARG A 134 -31.89 -2.08 5.41
CA ARG A 134 -30.68 -2.03 4.57
C ARG A 134 -30.35 -0.63 4.07
N GLN A 135 -31.36 0.18 3.76
CA GLN A 135 -31.13 1.52 3.20
C GLN A 135 -30.54 2.46 4.26
N ARG A 136 -31.17 2.53 5.44
CA ARG A 136 -30.65 3.39 6.52
C ARG A 136 -29.37 2.85 7.12
N TRP A 137 -29.22 1.52 7.17
CA TRP A 137 -27.98 0.89 7.60
C TRP A 137 -26.81 1.22 6.67
N GLU A 138 -27.03 1.19 5.34
CA GLU A 138 -26.00 1.59 4.38
C GLU A 138 -25.66 3.08 4.50
N GLN A 139 -26.63 3.96 4.79
CA GLN A 139 -26.34 5.38 5.09
C GLN A 139 -25.43 5.51 6.32
N TRP A 140 -25.64 4.69 7.35
CA TRP A 140 -24.80 4.67 8.54
C TRP A 140 -23.40 4.12 8.27
N THR A 141 -23.29 3.04 7.50
CA THR A 141 -22.00 2.49 7.06
C THR A 141 -21.24 3.48 6.17
N ALA A 142 -21.93 4.16 5.24
CA ALA A 142 -21.35 5.19 4.40
C ALA A 142 -20.84 6.38 5.21
N PHE A 143 -21.62 6.89 6.17
CA PHE A 143 -21.20 7.98 7.05
C PHE A 143 -19.92 7.65 7.81
N ARG A 144 -19.84 6.44 8.41
CA ARG A 144 -18.64 6.01 9.15
C ARG A 144 -17.44 5.80 8.23
N THR A 145 -17.66 5.26 7.03
CA THR A 145 -16.60 5.13 6.01
C THR A 145 -16.06 6.51 5.59
N GLU A 146 -16.95 7.50 5.39
CA GLU A 146 -16.58 8.89 5.08
C GLU A 146 -15.71 9.53 6.17
N GLN A 147 -15.91 9.17 7.46
CA GLN A 147 -15.05 9.69 8.55
C GLN A 147 -13.60 9.22 8.42
N ILE A 148 -13.40 7.97 8.00
CA ILE A 148 -12.06 7.43 7.74
C ILE A 148 -11.50 8.05 6.46
N ASP A 149 -12.26 8.05 5.37
CA ASP A 149 -11.81 8.56 4.06
C ASP A 149 -11.39 10.04 4.15
N SER A 150 -12.20 10.87 4.80
CA SER A 150 -11.88 12.29 4.98
C SER A 150 -10.66 12.50 5.88
N PHE A 151 -10.41 11.62 6.86
CA PHE A 151 -9.25 11.76 7.73
C PHE A 151 -7.94 11.43 7.00
N VAL A 152 -7.97 10.43 6.11
CA VAL A 152 -6.85 10.12 5.23
C VAL A 152 -6.55 11.32 4.32
N ALA A 153 -7.58 11.91 3.71
CA ALA A 153 -7.43 13.12 2.88
C ALA A 153 -6.91 14.33 3.67
N GLU A 154 -7.40 14.56 4.90
CA GLU A 154 -6.88 15.61 5.79
C GLU A 154 -5.40 15.37 6.14
N THR A 155 -5.00 14.11 6.36
CA THR A 155 -3.60 13.75 6.64
C THR A 155 -2.73 13.99 5.41
N ALA A 156 -3.18 13.60 4.21
CA ALA A 156 -2.47 13.83 2.97
C ALA A 156 -2.25 15.34 2.72
N ALA A 157 -3.31 16.14 2.86
CA ALA A 157 -3.25 17.59 2.71
C ALA A 157 -2.31 18.25 3.73
N LEU A 158 -2.29 17.77 4.98
CA LEU A 158 -1.33 18.21 5.99
C LEU A 158 0.11 17.93 5.56
N LEU A 159 0.41 16.70 5.10
CA LEU A 159 1.76 16.34 4.66
C LEU A 159 2.20 17.17 3.46
N ASP A 160 1.35 17.32 2.45
CA ASP A 160 1.63 18.16 1.28
C ASP A 160 1.91 19.63 1.67
N GLN A 161 1.17 20.16 2.64
CA GLN A 161 1.36 21.53 3.14
C GLN A 161 2.70 21.68 3.89
N VAL A 162 3.08 20.68 4.69
CA VAL A 162 4.33 20.71 5.47
C VAL A 162 5.54 20.51 4.57
N ASN A 163 5.54 19.43 3.78
CA ASN A 163 6.59 19.12 2.84
C ASN A 163 6.05 18.17 1.75
N PRO A 164 6.00 18.62 0.48
CA PRO A 164 5.53 17.81 -0.64
C PRO A 164 6.35 16.53 -0.90
N ASP A 165 7.56 16.41 -0.37
CA ASP A 165 8.36 15.19 -0.51
C ASP A 165 8.00 14.10 0.52
N LEU A 166 7.13 14.38 1.51
CA LEU A 166 6.67 13.38 2.47
C LEU A 166 5.65 12.44 1.84
N LEU A 167 5.85 11.14 2.04
CA LEU A 167 4.94 10.12 1.52
C LEU A 167 3.90 9.69 2.57
N LEU A 168 2.68 9.39 2.12
CA LEU A 168 1.65 8.78 2.96
C LEU A 168 1.45 7.31 2.59
N SER A 169 1.57 6.45 3.59
CA SER A 169 1.44 5.00 3.45
C SER A 169 0.43 4.46 4.47
N THR A 170 -0.27 3.38 4.13
CA THR A 170 -1.35 2.83 4.99
C THR A 170 -1.27 1.31 5.13
N ALA A 171 -1.49 0.80 6.35
CA ALA A 171 -1.61 -0.62 6.63
C ALA A 171 -3.08 -1.03 6.53
N VAL A 172 -3.41 -1.88 5.57
CA VAL A 172 -4.82 -2.18 5.23
C VAL A 172 -5.09 -3.67 5.07
N PHE A 173 -6.33 -4.08 5.29
CA PHE A 173 -6.72 -5.47 5.06
C PHE A 173 -6.92 -5.74 3.55
N PRO A 174 -6.49 -6.91 3.05
CA PRO A 174 -6.74 -7.33 1.67
C PRO A 174 -8.08 -8.08 1.51
N MET A 175 -9.07 -7.76 2.34
CA MET A 175 -10.41 -8.37 2.28
C MET A 175 -11.28 -7.67 1.21
N PRO A 176 -12.28 -8.35 0.62
CA PRO A 176 -13.18 -7.75 -0.37
C PRO A 176 -13.75 -6.39 0.07
N THR A 177 -13.88 -5.45 -0.87
CA THR A 177 -14.27 -4.05 -0.59
C THR A 177 -15.55 -3.96 0.21
N HIS A 178 -16.57 -4.73 -0.17
CA HIS A 178 -17.84 -4.78 0.56
C HIS A 178 -17.64 -5.25 2.00
N GLN A 179 -16.87 -6.31 2.20
CA GLN A 179 -16.60 -6.86 3.53
C GLN A 179 -15.87 -5.85 4.43
N ARG A 180 -14.82 -5.19 3.93
CA ARG A 180 -14.09 -4.17 4.72
C ARG A 180 -14.94 -2.99 5.08
N ARG A 181 -15.78 -2.50 4.16
CA ARG A 181 -16.69 -1.39 4.46
C ARG A 181 -17.70 -1.74 5.55
N GLN A 182 -18.24 -2.96 5.54
CA GLN A 182 -19.21 -3.38 6.56
C GLN A 182 -18.56 -3.71 7.92
N GLU A 183 -17.40 -4.38 7.92
CA GLU A 183 -16.79 -4.89 9.15
C GLU A 183 -15.86 -3.88 9.84
N ILE A 184 -15.18 -3.00 9.09
CA ILE A 184 -14.15 -2.09 9.63
C ILE A 184 -14.17 -0.67 9.03
N GLN A 185 -15.09 -0.38 8.10
CA GLN A 185 -15.20 0.93 7.40
C GLN A 185 -13.89 1.40 6.78
N GLN A 186 -13.10 0.46 6.26
CA GLN A 186 -11.89 0.75 5.50
C GLN A 186 -12.22 0.69 4.01
N ALA A 187 -11.92 1.73 3.23
CA ALA A 187 -12.21 1.84 1.80
C ALA A 187 -11.00 2.35 1.01
N TRP A 188 -9.84 1.71 1.20
CA TRP A 188 -8.55 2.19 0.69
C TRP A 188 -8.44 2.36 -0.83
N GLU A 189 -9.30 1.70 -1.61
CA GLU A 189 -9.39 1.94 -3.05
C GLU A 189 -9.81 3.38 -3.35
N THR A 190 -10.67 3.95 -2.51
CA THR A 190 -11.11 5.35 -2.60
C THR A 190 -9.92 6.29 -2.38
N TRP A 191 -9.08 6.00 -1.38
CA TRP A 191 -7.91 6.83 -1.05
C TRP A 191 -6.90 6.79 -2.20
N ALA A 192 -6.64 5.60 -2.74
CA ALA A 192 -5.75 5.38 -3.87
C ALA A 192 -6.27 6.05 -5.16
N GLN A 193 -7.58 6.02 -5.43
CA GLN A 193 -8.17 6.70 -6.59
C GLN A 193 -8.13 8.22 -6.49
N ARG A 194 -8.15 8.77 -5.26
CA ARG A 194 -8.17 10.21 -5.01
C ARG A 194 -6.81 10.88 -5.04
N GLY A 195 -5.70 10.14 -4.95
CA GLY A 195 -4.41 10.77 -4.70
C GLY A 195 -4.01 10.86 -3.23
N ASP A 196 -4.84 10.36 -2.31
CA ASP A 196 -4.64 10.61 -0.87
C ASP A 196 -3.48 9.79 -0.28
N VAL A 197 -3.03 8.73 -0.95
CA VAL A 197 -1.98 7.83 -0.44
C VAL A 197 -1.03 7.39 -1.54
N ASP A 198 0.24 7.29 -1.21
CA ASP A 198 1.30 6.81 -2.10
C ASP A 198 1.41 5.30 -2.08
N LEU A 199 1.36 4.71 -0.89
CA LEU A 199 1.61 3.28 -0.69
C LEU A 199 0.45 2.61 0.06
N ILE A 200 -0.10 1.57 -0.54
CA ILE A 200 -1.04 0.64 0.08
C ILE A 200 -0.28 -0.60 0.53
N VAL A 201 -0.10 -0.76 1.84
CA VAL A 201 0.62 -1.88 2.44
C VAL A 201 -0.40 -2.91 2.92
N LEU A 202 -0.60 -3.98 2.13
CA LEU A 202 -1.59 -5.01 2.43
C LEU A 202 -1.11 -5.90 3.58
N MET A 203 -1.95 -6.07 4.60
CA MET A 203 -1.74 -7.04 5.68
C MET A 203 -2.11 -8.46 5.23
N SER A 204 -1.43 -8.94 4.19
CA SER A 204 -1.57 -10.28 3.59
C SER A 204 -0.90 -11.36 4.45
N TYR A 205 -1.28 -11.43 5.72
CA TYR A 205 -0.66 -12.30 6.72
C TYR A 205 -1.17 -13.73 6.57
N ALA A 206 -0.52 -14.47 5.69
CA ALA A 206 -0.81 -15.86 5.37
C ALA A 206 0.26 -16.81 5.91
N MET A 207 -0.13 -18.02 6.29
CA MET A 207 0.80 -19.04 6.79
C MET A 207 1.43 -19.88 5.66
N ASP A 208 0.91 -19.77 4.44
CA ASP A 208 1.37 -20.48 3.25
C ASP A 208 1.20 -19.63 1.98
N THR A 209 1.97 -19.97 0.94
CA THR A 209 2.02 -19.21 -0.33
C THR A 209 0.71 -19.22 -1.11
N ASN A 210 -0.06 -20.31 -1.03
CA ASN A 210 -1.35 -20.38 -1.74
C ASN A 210 -2.37 -19.42 -1.10
N GLN A 211 -2.42 -19.38 0.24
CA GLN A 211 -3.25 -18.42 0.95
C GLN A 211 -2.78 -16.98 0.68
N PHE A 212 -1.46 -16.74 0.69
CA PHE A 212 -0.90 -15.44 0.36
C PHE A 212 -1.36 -14.95 -1.03
N GLN A 213 -1.17 -15.76 -2.07
CA GLN A 213 -1.60 -15.43 -3.43
C GLN A 213 -3.12 -15.23 -3.53
N ARG A 214 -3.94 -16.07 -2.87
CA ARG A 214 -5.40 -15.88 -2.84
C ARG A 214 -5.80 -14.53 -2.23
N MET A 215 -5.07 -14.06 -1.22
CA MET A 215 -5.32 -12.77 -0.57
C MET A 215 -4.85 -11.59 -1.42
N THR A 216 -3.75 -11.71 -2.16
CA THR A 216 -3.12 -10.58 -2.87
C THR A 216 -3.55 -10.43 -4.32
N SER A 217 -3.72 -11.53 -5.07
CA SER A 217 -4.00 -11.52 -6.51
C SER A 217 -5.22 -10.66 -6.91
N PRO A 218 -6.34 -10.64 -6.16
CA PRO A 218 -7.47 -9.77 -6.52
C PRO A 218 -7.12 -8.29 -6.59
N TRP A 219 -6.15 -7.85 -5.79
CA TRP A 219 -5.74 -6.45 -5.68
C TRP A 219 -4.61 -6.07 -6.64
N LEU A 220 -3.79 -7.05 -7.04
CA LEU A 220 -2.62 -6.82 -7.91
C LEU A 220 -2.93 -6.99 -9.39
N SER A 221 -3.87 -7.86 -9.75
CA SER A 221 -4.19 -8.18 -11.15
C SER A 221 -5.34 -7.35 -11.74
N ASN A 222 -6.26 -6.83 -10.90
CA ASN A 222 -7.60 -6.44 -11.36
C ASN A 222 -8.04 -5.02 -10.97
N ILE A 223 -7.12 -4.15 -10.53
CA ILE A 223 -7.53 -2.82 -10.05
C ILE A 223 -6.61 -1.75 -10.64
N ASN A 224 -7.22 -0.82 -11.36
CA ASN A 224 -6.63 0.49 -11.57
C ASN A 224 -6.76 1.27 -10.26
N VAL A 225 -5.78 1.10 -9.36
CA VAL A 225 -5.71 1.82 -8.08
C VAL A 225 -5.23 3.27 -8.25
N GLY A 226 -5.18 3.79 -9.47
CA GLY A 226 -4.85 5.19 -9.71
C GLY A 226 -3.43 5.52 -9.25
N SER A 227 -3.32 6.36 -8.22
CA SER A 227 -2.09 7.05 -7.85
C SER A 227 -1.26 6.36 -6.75
N ALA A 228 -1.60 5.12 -6.37
CA ALA A 228 -0.90 4.41 -5.29
C ALA A 228 -0.24 3.12 -5.76
N LEU A 229 0.93 2.81 -5.20
CA LEU A 229 1.56 1.50 -5.36
C LEU A 229 1.08 0.53 -4.27
N ILE A 230 0.74 -0.69 -4.67
CA ILE A 230 0.31 -1.74 -3.74
C ILE A 230 1.49 -2.65 -3.40
N LEU A 231 1.75 -2.81 -2.11
CA LEU A 231 2.79 -3.64 -1.54
C LEU A 231 2.13 -4.75 -0.71
N PRO A 232 2.11 -6.02 -1.19
CA PRO A 232 1.76 -7.13 -0.33
C PRO A 232 2.79 -7.28 0.80
N SER A 233 2.31 -7.56 2.02
CA SER A 233 3.16 -7.74 3.20
C SER A 233 3.14 -9.17 3.71
N ILE A 234 4.32 -9.68 4.05
CA ILE A 234 4.52 -11.02 4.59
C ILE A 234 4.72 -10.90 6.10
N ARG A 235 3.91 -11.61 6.88
CA ARG A 235 4.10 -11.68 8.33
C ARG A 235 5.10 -12.77 8.68
N LEU A 236 6.24 -12.41 9.25
CA LEU A 236 7.30 -13.31 9.67
C LEU A 236 7.02 -14.02 11.00
N LEU A 237 6.22 -13.42 11.89
CA LEU A 237 5.83 -14.04 13.15
C LEU A 237 5.13 -15.38 12.89
N GLU A 238 5.70 -16.44 13.49
CA GLU A 238 5.25 -17.84 13.38
C GLU A 238 5.29 -18.44 11.97
N LEU A 239 5.82 -17.71 10.98
CA LEU A 239 5.96 -18.20 9.62
C LEU A 239 7.25 -19.04 9.48
N SER A 240 7.16 -20.17 8.79
CA SER A 240 8.36 -20.96 8.48
C SER A 240 9.25 -20.22 7.50
N GLU A 241 10.56 -20.47 7.57
CA GLU A 241 11.52 -19.84 6.66
C GLU A 241 11.21 -20.16 5.20
N TYR A 242 10.90 -21.42 4.89
CA TYR A 242 10.51 -21.84 3.53
C TYR A 242 9.28 -21.09 3.03
N ALA A 243 8.24 -20.97 3.86
CA ALA A 243 7.04 -20.22 3.48
C ALA A 243 7.33 -18.72 3.28
N ALA A 244 8.21 -18.13 4.08
CA ALA A 244 8.64 -16.74 3.88
C ALA A 244 9.37 -16.54 2.55
N ILE A 245 10.24 -17.48 2.17
CA ILE A 245 10.96 -17.46 0.88
C ILE A 245 10.00 -17.61 -0.28
N ASP A 246 9.09 -18.58 -0.21
CA ASP A 246 8.11 -18.85 -1.28
C ASP A 246 7.14 -17.67 -1.46
N GLN A 247 6.68 -17.05 -0.37
CA GLN A 247 5.84 -15.85 -0.44
C GLN A 247 6.59 -14.64 -1.00
N LEU A 248 7.88 -14.51 -0.69
CA LEU A 248 8.72 -13.45 -1.23
C LEU A 248 8.94 -13.64 -2.74
N GLN A 249 9.19 -14.87 -3.18
CA GLN A 249 9.27 -15.20 -4.60
C GLN A 249 7.92 -14.94 -5.29
N ALA A 250 6.82 -15.42 -4.72
CA ALA A 250 5.48 -15.16 -5.26
C ALA A 250 5.18 -13.65 -5.38
N SER A 251 5.63 -12.83 -4.42
CA SER A 251 5.45 -11.37 -4.49
C SER A 251 6.19 -10.73 -5.68
N ARG A 252 7.38 -11.24 -6.02
CA ARG A 252 8.18 -10.81 -7.17
C ARG A 252 7.57 -11.23 -8.50
N ASP A 253 6.82 -12.33 -8.51
CA ASP A 253 6.18 -12.88 -9.70
C ASP A 253 4.79 -12.26 -9.97
N LEU A 254 4.23 -11.54 -8.99
CA LEU A 254 2.97 -10.80 -9.10
C LEU A 254 3.16 -9.37 -9.58
N SER A 255 2.09 -8.75 -10.09
CA SER A 255 2.04 -7.35 -10.54
C SER A 255 2.07 -6.37 -9.36
N SER A 256 3.19 -6.33 -8.62
CA SER A 256 3.36 -5.53 -7.40
C SER A 256 4.38 -4.39 -7.55
N GLY A 257 4.18 -3.31 -6.81
CA GLY A 257 5.17 -2.21 -6.71
C GLY A 257 6.43 -2.61 -5.93
N GLY A 258 6.32 -3.67 -5.12
CA GLY A 258 7.34 -4.20 -4.23
C GLY A 258 6.69 -5.13 -3.21
N TYR A 259 7.35 -5.36 -2.07
CA TYR A 259 6.80 -6.13 -0.96
C TYR A 259 7.27 -5.56 0.38
N ALA A 260 6.55 -5.88 1.45
CA ALA A 260 6.92 -5.53 2.82
C ALA A 260 7.06 -6.78 3.69
N LEU A 261 7.88 -6.70 4.74
CA LEU A 261 8.09 -7.76 5.73
C LEU A 261 7.69 -7.25 7.11
N PHE A 262 6.86 -7.98 7.84
CA PHE A 262 6.39 -7.60 9.16
C PHE A 262 6.54 -8.75 10.19
N ALA A 263 7.21 -8.60 11.32
CA ALA A 263 7.99 -7.45 11.77
C ALA A 263 9.48 -7.76 11.71
N ALA A 264 10.31 -6.71 11.68
CA ALA A 264 11.76 -6.86 11.75
C ALA A 264 12.23 -7.62 13.00
N ALA A 265 11.46 -7.58 14.10
CA ALA A 265 11.73 -8.34 15.32
C ALA A 265 11.69 -9.87 15.13
N ASP A 266 11.07 -10.34 14.05
CA ASP A 266 10.95 -11.76 13.71
C ASP A 266 11.92 -12.18 12.59
N LEU A 267 12.85 -11.30 12.19
CA LEU A 267 13.94 -11.66 11.29
C LEU A 267 14.89 -12.62 12.01
N ARG A 268 15.03 -13.84 11.49
CA ARG A 268 15.91 -14.88 12.03
C ARG A 268 17.13 -15.06 11.13
N SER A 269 18.27 -15.47 11.72
CA SER A 269 19.56 -15.53 11.03
C SER A 269 19.58 -16.31 9.71
N PRO A 270 18.87 -17.45 9.53
CA PRO A 270 18.86 -18.13 8.23
C PRO A 270 18.17 -17.33 7.13
N PHE A 271 17.09 -16.61 7.46
CA PHE A 271 16.40 -15.71 6.53
C PHE A 271 17.25 -14.48 6.20
N GLU A 272 17.97 -13.92 7.17
CA GLU A 272 18.97 -12.86 6.91
C GLU A 272 20.06 -13.33 5.95
N GLY A 273 20.59 -14.54 6.15
CA GLY A 273 21.58 -15.13 5.25
C GLY A 273 21.03 -15.33 3.83
N MET A 274 19.75 -15.65 3.68
CA MET A 274 19.11 -15.71 2.35
C MET A 274 18.99 -14.32 1.72
N LEU A 275 18.56 -13.31 2.47
CA LEU A 275 18.51 -11.93 1.97
C LEU A 275 19.89 -11.47 1.50
N GLN A 276 20.95 -11.74 2.28
CA GLN A 276 22.33 -11.42 1.89
C GLN A 276 22.77 -12.11 0.59
N ARG A 277 22.39 -13.38 0.37
CA ARG A 277 22.69 -14.11 -0.87
C ARG A 277 21.92 -13.60 -2.09
N THR A 278 20.70 -13.09 -1.88
CA THR A 278 19.80 -12.66 -2.96
C THR A 278 19.94 -11.19 -3.33
N GLN A 279 20.67 -10.39 -2.55
CA GLN A 279 20.97 -8.98 -2.83
C GLN A 279 22.09 -8.79 -3.87
N GLY A 280 22.70 -9.87 -4.35
CA GLY A 280 23.87 -9.83 -5.23
C GLY A 280 25.15 -9.42 -4.50
N THR A 281 26.30 -9.49 -5.18
CA THR A 281 27.56 -8.94 -4.65
C THR A 281 27.54 -7.43 -4.80
N ARG A 282 27.60 -6.69 -3.68
CA ARG A 282 27.91 -5.25 -3.68
C ARG A 282 29.31 -5.06 -4.27
N SER A 283 29.39 -4.87 -5.58
CA SER A 283 30.66 -4.51 -6.20
C SER A 283 31.03 -3.10 -5.74
N PRO A 284 32.27 -2.83 -5.29
CA PRO A 284 32.72 -1.48 -4.90
C PRO A 284 32.57 -0.44 -6.03
N ARG A 285 32.33 -0.87 -7.27
CA ARG A 285 32.08 -0.03 -8.45
C ARG A 285 30.59 0.13 -8.82
N GLN A 286 29.67 -0.63 -8.20
CA GLN A 286 28.24 -0.39 -8.35
C GLN A 286 27.86 0.71 -7.36
N THR A 287 27.75 1.94 -7.86
CA THR A 287 27.03 3.00 -7.16
C THR A 287 25.59 2.52 -6.93
N ASN A 288 25.10 2.61 -5.69
CA ASN A 288 23.74 2.26 -5.25
C ASN A 288 22.63 3.09 -5.93
N ASN A 289 22.56 3.10 -7.27
CA ASN A 289 21.63 3.92 -8.06
C ASN A 289 20.53 3.07 -8.71
N GLN A 290 20.06 2.00 -8.04
CA GLN A 290 18.80 1.40 -8.48
C GLN A 290 17.66 2.35 -8.15
N PRO A 291 16.77 2.62 -9.12
CA PRO A 291 15.71 3.59 -8.91
C PRO A 291 14.71 3.10 -7.86
N ILE A 292 14.32 3.99 -6.94
CA ILE A 292 13.32 3.69 -5.91
C ILE A 292 11.94 3.87 -6.54
N PRO A 293 11.10 2.82 -6.68
CA PRO A 293 9.88 2.89 -7.51
C PRO A 293 8.91 4.02 -7.18
N TYR A 294 8.71 4.34 -5.90
CA TYR A 294 7.82 5.42 -5.46
C TYR A 294 8.47 6.82 -5.49
N ARG A 295 9.80 6.93 -5.69
CA ARG A 295 10.49 8.22 -5.89
C ARG A 295 10.76 8.50 -7.36
N GLN A 296 11.12 7.45 -8.09
CA GLN A 296 11.60 7.50 -9.48
C GLN A 296 10.84 6.48 -10.33
N PRO A 297 9.51 6.62 -10.46
CA PRO A 297 8.67 5.61 -11.11
C PRO A 297 9.02 5.37 -12.59
N PHE A 298 9.37 6.42 -13.33
CA PHE A 298 9.74 6.30 -14.75
C PHE A 298 11.10 5.63 -14.95
N GLU A 299 12.10 5.99 -14.14
CA GLU A 299 13.41 5.30 -14.14
C GLU A 299 13.25 3.83 -13.71
N ALA A 300 12.43 3.56 -12.70
CA ALA A 300 12.13 2.19 -12.26
C ALA A 300 11.40 1.38 -13.33
N ALA A 301 10.52 1.99 -14.11
CA ALA A 301 9.86 1.31 -15.23
C ALA A 301 10.89 0.95 -16.33
N ALA A 302 11.77 1.88 -16.70
CA ALA A 302 12.83 1.64 -17.68
C ALA A 302 13.80 0.53 -17.22
N ASP A 303 14.32 0.60 -15.98
CA ASP A 303 15.25 -0.40 -15.43
C ASP A 303 14.61 -1.80 -15.37
N ARG A 304 13.34 -1.89 -14.95
CA ARG A 304 12.61 -3.17 -14.91
C ARG A 304 12.34 -3.76 -16.29
N PHE A 305 12.09 -2.93 -17.30
CA PHE A 305 11.95 -3.40 -18.68
C PHE A 305 13.29 -3.89 -19.24
N ILE A 306 14.37 -3.14 -19.04
CA ILE A 306 15.73 -3.56 -19.44
C ILE A 306 16.12 -4.89 -18.78
N ALA A 307 15.71 -5.11 -17.52
CA ALA A 307 15.92 -6.39 -16.84
C ALA A 307 15.14 -7.55 -17.49
N LEU A 308 13.91 -7.32 -17.98
CA LEU A 308 13.15 -8.31 -18.76
C LEU A 308 13.85 -8.61 -20.09
N GLU A 309 14.31 -7.59 -20.80
CA GLU A 309 15.01 -7.76 -22.08
C GLU A 309 16.30 -8.57 -21.93
N ARG A 310 17.07 -8.32 -20.87
CA ARG A 310 18.28 -9.11 -20.57
C ARG A 310 17.95 -10.58 -20.31
N GLU A 311 16.88 -10.84 -19.58
CA GLU A 311 16.40 -12.19 -19.30
C GLU A 311 15.96 -12.90 -20.59
N TRP A 312 15.11 -12.27 -21.41
CA TRP A 312 14.68 -12.85 -22.69
C TRP A 312 15.85 -13.06 -23.66
N SER A 313 16.78 -12.11 -23.73
CA SER A 313 17.98 -12.23 -24.56
C SER A 313 18.86 -13.40 -24.12
N PHE A 314 19.04 -13.59 -22.81
CA PHE A 314 19.75 -14.75 -22.28
C PHE A 314 19.07 -16.06 -22.67
N LEU A 315 17.74 -16.15 -22.54
CA LEU A 315 17.01 -17.35 -22.91
C LEU A 315 17.02 -17.62 -24.42
N LEU A 316 16.90 -16.58 -25.26
CA LEU A 316 17.01 -16.72 -26.72
C LEU A 316 18.40 -17.20 -27.14
N THR A 317 19.46 -16.61 -26.58
CA THR A 317 20.86 -16.94 -26.92
C THR A 317 21.29 -18.32 -26.40
N THR A 318 20.62 -18.83 -25.37
CA THR A 318 20.84 -20.19 -24.83
C THR A 318 19.85 -21.21 -25.37
N GLU A 319 19.04 -20.85 -26.37
CA GLU A 319 18.02 -21.70 -27.00
C GLU A 319 16.96 -22.23 -26.00
N GLN A 320 16.73 -21.50 -24.92
CA GLN A 320 15.73 -21.82 -23.86
C GLN A 320 14.42 -21.05 -24.01
N LEU A 321 14.32 -20.12 -24.95
CA LEU A 321 13.08 -19.44 -25.32
C LEU A 321 12.87 -19.57 -26.82
N GLU A 322 11.75 -20.18 -27.21
CA GLU A 322 11.38 -20.31 -28.62
C GLU A 322 10.40 -19.21 -29.03
N ILE A 323 10.83 -18.36 -29.96
CA ILE A 323 9.97 -17.40 -30.66
C ILE A 323 10.01 -17.76 -32.15
N PRO A 324 8.86 -17.87 -32.85
CA PRO A 324 8.84 -18.20 -34.27
C PRO A 324 9.71 -17.24 -35.09
N THR A 325 10.54 -17.77 -36.00
CA THR A 325 11.53 -16.98 -36.76
C THR A 325 10.92 -15.80 -37.52
N ASN A 326 9.70 -15.98 -38.03
CA ASN A 326 8.95 -14.93 -38.73
C ASN A 326 8.44 -13.82 -37.80
N LEU A 327 8.42 -14.05 -36.48
CA LEU A 327 7.99 -13.09 -35.46
C LEU A 327 9.17 -12.51 -34.66
N LEU A 328 10.34 -13.16 -34.68
CA LEU A 328 11.50 -12.73 -33.89
C LEU A 328 11.96 -11.30 -34.21
N ARG A 329 11.94 -10.91 -35.48
CA ARG A 329 12.24 -9.52 -35.88
C ARG A 329 11.22 -8.53 -35.32
N GLU A 330 9.93 -8.88 -35.41
CA GLU A 330 8.85 -8.04 -34.88
C GLU A 330 8.99 -7.84 -33.37
N TRP A 331 9.27 -8.92 -32.63
CA TRP A 331 9.57 -8.87 -31.19
C TRP A 331 10.73 -7.93 -30.90
N SER A 332 11.86 -8.10 -31.60
CA SER A 332 13.08 -7.31 -31.36
C SER A 332 12.84 -5.83 -31.60
N ASP A 333 12.20 -5.46 -32.71
CA ASP A 333 11.93 -4.07 -33.08
C ASP A 333 10.96 -3.41 -32.09
N GLN A 334 9.93 -4.15 -31.63
CA GLN A 334 8.97 -3.64 -30.64
C GLN A 334 9.57 -3.54 -29.24
N SER A 335 10.43 -4.47 -28.84
CA SER A 335 11.14 -4.43 -27.56
C SER A 335 12.03 -3.18 -27.49
N GLU A 336 12.80 -2.94 -28.55
CA GLU A 336 13.63 -1.73 -28.71
C GLU A 336 12.80 -0.45 -28.59
N THR A 337 11.67 -0.39 -29.30
CA THR A 337 10.76 0.76 -29.27
C THR A 337 10.24 1.06 -27.87
N VAL A 338 9.89 0.02 -27.09
CA VAL A 338 9.45 0.19 -25.70
C VAL A 338 10.59 0.69 -24.83
N ARG A 339 11.79 0.11 -24.95
CA ARG A 339 12.97 0.55 -24.20
C ARG A 339 13.26 2.03 -24.46
N GLU A 340 13.38 2.43 -25.72
CA GLU A 340 13.67 3.83 -26.09
C GLU A 340 12.61 4.80 -25.55
N ALA A 341 11.33 4.43 -25.61
CA ALA A 341 10.26 5.27 -25.08
C ALA A 341 10.30 5.41 -23.55
N LEU A 342 10.58 4.31 -22.83
CA LEU A 342 10.72 4.34 -21.37
C LEU A 342 11.97 5.11 -20.92
N GLU A 343 13.11 4.91 -21.60
CA GLU A 343 14.35 5.65 -21.34
C GLU A 343 14.16 7.15 -21.62
N ALA A 344 13.50 7.51 -22.73
CA ALA A 344 13.19 8.89 -23.03
C ALA A 344 12.23 9.51 -21.99
N LEU A 345 11.22 8.77 -21.52
CA LEU A 345 10.34 9.24 -20.46
C LEU A 345 11.08 9.45 -19.14
N ALA A 346 11.97 8.52 -18.78
CA ALA A 346 12.79 8.61 -17.58
C ALA A 346 13.76 9.81 -17.62
N ASP A 347 14.40 10.07 -18.77
CA ASP A 347 15.33 11.21 -18.94
C ASP A 347 14.61 12.57 -18.83
N ARG A 348 13.44 12.71 -19.45
CA ARG A 348 12.64 13.96 -19.38
C ARG A 348 11.15 13.66 -19.29
N PRO A 349 10.60 13.63 -18.07
CA PRO A 349 9.17 13.41 -17.87
C PRO A 349 8.31 14.50 -18.51
N THR A 350 7.45 14.13 -19.45
CA THR A 350 6.43 15.02 -20.03
C THR A 350 5.16 14.23 -20.34
N SER A 351 3.99 14.89 -20.36
CA SER A 351 2.74 14.23 -20.72
C SER A 351 2.77 13.60 -22.11
N GLN A 352 3.49 14.21 -23.06
CA GLN A 352 3.65 13.67 -24.42
C GLN A 352 4.50 12.39 -24.42
N ARG A 353 5.65 12.38 -23.73
CA ARG A 353 6.49 11.18 -23.63
C ARG A 353 5.80 10.07 -22.85
N LEU A 354 5.02 10.40 -21.82
CA LEU A 354 4.21 9.44 -21.08
C LEU A 354 3.15 8.81 -21.99
N ALA A 355 2.42 9.62 -22.75
CA ALA A 355 1.43 9.12 -23.71
C ALA A 355 2.07 8.18 -24.74
N HIS A 356 3.26 8.52 -25.23
CA HIS A 356 4.01 7.67 -26.16
C HIS A 356 4.45 6.34 -25.50
N ALA A 357 5.05 6.39 -24.31
CA ALA A 357 5.47 5.21 -23.56
C ALA A 357 4.29 4.26 -23.27
N ASN A 358 3.16 4.80 -22.80
CA ASN A 358 1.93 4.05 -22.57
C ASN A 358 1.42 3.38 -23.86
N GLN A 359 1.43 4.11 -24.98
CA GLN A 359 0.99 3.58 -26.26
C GLN A 359 1.86 2.40 -26.71
N VAL A 360 3.19 2.54 -26.71
CA VAL A 360 4.09 1.48 -27.20
C VAL A 360 4.09 0.27 -26.26
N LEU A 361 4.05 0.48 -24.94
CA LEU A 361 3.96 -0.61 -23.97
C LEU A 361 2.64 -1.38 -24.10
N THR A 362 1.52 -0.68 -24.29
CA THR A 362 0.22 -1.31 -24.54
C THR A 362 0.26 -2.17 -25.80
N GLN A 363 0.83 -1.66 -26.90
CA GLN A 363 0.97 -2.41 -28.15
C GLN A 363 1.86 -3.64 -27.99
N PHE A 364 2.97 -3.52 -27.25
CA PHE A 364 3.86 -4.64 -26.93
C PHE A 364 3.12 -5.72 -26.15
N ARG A 365 2.41 -5.36 -25.07
CA ARG A 365 1.64 -6.30 -24.23
C ARG A 365 0.55 -7.04 -25.00
N GLN A 366 -0.15 -6.36 -25.91
CA GLN A 366 -1.18 -6.98 -26.76
C GLN A 366 -0.62 -8.05 -27.69
N ARG A 367 0.63 -7.92 -28.13
CA ARG A 367 1.30 -8.88 -29.01
C ARG A 367 2.13 -9.92 -28.27
N PHE A 368 2.48 -9.65 -27.01
CA PHE A 368 3.33 -10.50 -26.18
C PHE A 368 2.92 -11.97 -26.19
N GLY A 369 1.64 -12.25 -25.92
CA GLY A 369 1.12 -13.61 -25.89
C GLY A 369 1.26 -14.35 -27.22
N ARG A 370 1.21 -13.67 -28.37
CA ARG A 370 1.42 -14.27 -29.69
C ARG A 370 2.87 -14.69 -29.89
N TRP A 371 3.82 -13.87 -29.43
CA TRP A 371 5.24 -14.17 -29.57
C TRP A 371 5.67 -15.33 -28.68
N THR A 372 5.16 -15.37 -27.45
CA THR A 372 5.52 -16.39 -26.46
C THR A 372 4.64 -17.64 -26.50
N ALA A 373 3.65 -17.72 -27.41
CA ALA A 373 2.69 -18.82 -27.44
C ALA A 373 3.33 -20.23 -27.52
N PRO A 374 4.35 -20.49 -28.37
CA PRO A 374 5.01 -21.80 -28.40
C PRO A 374 5.65 -22.13 -27.05
N TYR A 375 6.41 -21.18 -26.49
CA TYR A 375 7.08 -21.32 -25.20
C TYR A 375 6.11 -21.52 -24.03
N ALA A 376 4.96 -20.85 -24.07
CA ALA A 376 3.94 -20.89 -23.02
C ALA A 376 3.32 -22.30 -22.85
N SER A 377 3.34 -23.14 -23.88
CA SER A 377 2.79 -24.50 -23.83
C SER A 377 3.48 -25.40 -22.78
N GLU A 378 4.75 -25.12 -22.49
CA GLU A 378 5.55 -25.85 -21.48
C GLU A 378 5.94 -24.97 -20.28
N ASN A 379 5.87 -23.64 -20.42
CA ASN A 379 6.39 -22.68 -19.44
C ASN A 379 5.36 -21.60 -19.06
N GLU A 380 4.09 -21.97 -18.96
CA GLU A 380 2.96 -21.07 -18.66
C GLU A 380 3.25 -20.13 -17.48
N TYR A 381 3.77 -20.66 -16.36
CA TYR A 381 4.10 -19.88 -15.17
C TYR A 381 5.11 -18.74 -15.45
N ARG A 382 6.15 -19.02 -16.23
CA ARG A 382 7.19 -18.04 -16.55
C ARG A 382 6.65 -16.95 -17.47
N VAL A 383 5.87 -17.32 -18.47
CA VAL A 383 5.21 -16.37 -19.38
C VAL A 383 4.22 -15.50 -18.61
N GLN A 384 3.45 -16.08 -17.68
CA GLN A 384 2.56 -15.32 -16.80
C GLN A 384 3.35 -14.35 -15.90
N THR A 385 4.49 -14.76 -15.36
CA THR A 385 5.38 -13.89 -14.57
C THR A 385 5.89 -12.71 -15.39
N TRP A 386 6.29 -12.92 -16.65
CA TRP A 386 6.67 -11.82 -17.54
C TRP A 386 5.50 -10.88 -17.83
N SER A 387 4.30 -11.42 -18.06
CA SER A 387 3.08 -10.63 -18.25
C SER A 387 2.74 -9.78 -17.02
N ASN A 388 2.90 -10.34 -15.82
CA ASN A 388 2.72 -9.61 -14.57
C ASN A 388 3.76 -8.48 -14.42
N ARG A 389 5.04 -8.76 -14.70
CA ARG A 389 6.11 -7.76 -14.66
C ARG A 389 5.91 -6.63 -15.67
N LEU A 390 5.39 -6.93 -16.87
CA LEU A 390 4.96 -5.91 -17.84
C LEU A 390 3.79 -5.07 -17.31
N THR A 391 2.83 -5.70 -16.63
CA THR A 391 1.70 -5.00 -16.00
C THR A 391 2.16 -4.08 -14.86
N THR A 392 3.21 -4.47 -14.12
CA THR A 392 3.83 -3.59 -13.13
C THR A 392 4.40 -2.30 -13.76
N LEU A 393 4.85 -2.33 -15.02
CA LEU A 393 5.31 -1.13 -15.69
C LEU A 393 4.17 -0.12 -15.86
N ASP A 394 2.97 -0.57 -16.26
CA ASP A 394 1.79 0.31 -16.34
C ASP A 394 1.44 0.95 -14.99
N GLN A 395 1.57 0.20 -13.89
CA GLN A 395 1.36 0.72 -12.55
C GLN A 395 2.35 1.83 -12.21
N LEU A 396 3.63 1.64 -12.56
CA LEU A 396 4.67 2.67 -12.36
C LEU A 396 4.42 3.90 -13.23
N LEU A 397 4.02 3.72 -14.49
CA LEU A 397 3.68 4.84 -15.38
C LEU A 397 2.48 5.64 -14.86
N THR A 398 1.44 4.94 -14.38
CA THR A 398 0.23 5.57 -13.80
C THR A 398 0.56 6.32 -12.50
N TYR A 399 1.35 5.70 -11.62
CA TYR A 399 1.83 6.36 -10.39
C TYR A 399 2.68 7.60 -10.73
N GLY A 400 3.61 7.49 -11.67
CA GLY A 400 4.47 8.59 -12.11
C GLY A 400 3.70 9.75 -12.74
N GLU A 401 2.61 9.49 -13.47
CA GLU A 401 1.73 10.56 -13.98
C GLU A 401 1.25 11.48 -12.84
N GLN A 402 0.82 10.87 -11.74
CA GLN A 402 0.23 11.59 -10.61
C GLN A 402 1.31 12.35 -9.82
N GLN A 403 2.42 11.67 -9.53
CA GLN A 403 3.45 12.20 -8.63
C GLN A 403 4.42 13.16 -9.30
N VAL A 404 4.71 12.97 -10.60
CA VAL A 404 5.72 13.75 -11.31
C VAL A 404 5.09 14.81 -12.22
N LEU A 405 3.92 14.55 -12.82
CA LEU A 405 3.38 15.39 -13.90
C LEU A 405 2.11 16.19 -13.55
N ARG A 406 1.26 15.75 -12.60
CA ARG A 406 -0.04 16.41 -12.32
C ARG A 406 0.01 17.56 -11.33
N GLN A 407 1.06 17.67 -10.52
CA GLN A 407 1.28 18.86 -9.71
C GLN A 407 1.94 19.92 -10.58
N GLY A 408 1.33 21.10 -10.73
CA GLY A 408 1.72 22.15 -11.70
C GLY A 408 3.12 22.76 -11.56
N ASN A 409 4.02 22.13 -10.80
CA ASN A 409 5.46 22.29 -10.85
C ASN A 409 6.02 20.87 -10.98
N GLU A 410 6.90 20.62 -11.94
CA GLU A 410 7.70 19.39 -12.04
C GLU A 410 8.27 19.06 -10.64
N ARG A 411 7.61 18.16 -9.89
CA ARG A 411 8.07 17.73 -8.56
C ARG A 411 9.32 16.91 -8.82
N VAL A 412 10.49 17.50 -8.59
CA VAL A 412 11.73 16.74 -8.50
C VAL A 412 11.73 16.06 -7.13
N ILE A 413 11.07 14.90 -7.06
CA ILE A 413 11.12 14.04 -5.87
C ILE A 413 12.56 13.56 -5.74
N ARG A 414 13.26 14.05 -4.72
CA ARG A 414 14.70 13.82 -4.63
C ARG A 414 15.00 12.45 -3.97
N PRO A 415 15.98 11.70 -4.48
CA PRO A 415 16.38 10.43 -3.86
C PRO A 415 17.03 10.65 -2.48
N PRO A 416 17.08 9.60 -1.63
CA PRO A 416 17.68 9.66 -0.30
C PRO A 416 19.10 10.24 -0.33
N GLY A 417 19.39 11.20 0.54
CA GLY A 417 20.72 11.82 0.68
C GLY A 417 20.97 13.12 -0.09
N SER A 418 19.95 13.68 -0.73
CA SER A 418 20.02 14.93 -1.54
C SER A 418 19.49 16.18 -0.82
N ARG A 419 19.15 16.08 0.47
CA ARG A 419 18.77 17.23 1.30
C ARG A 419 20.01 18.09 1.57
N GLN A 420 20.08 19.26 0.94
CA GLN A 420 21.07 20.28 1.33
C GLN A 420 20.72 20.75 2.75
N GLN A 421 21.70 20.64 3.65
CA GLN A 421 21.64 21.28 4.96
C GLN A 421 21.49 22.78 4.74
N ASN A 422 20.34 23.34 5.13
CA ASN A 422 20.17 24.78 5.36
C ASN A 422 19.98 25.02 6.84
#